data_AF-A0A0D2QRV9-F1
#
_entry.id   AF-A0A0D2QRV9-F1
#
_cell.length_a   1.000
_cell.length_b   1.000
_cell.length_c   1.000
_cell.angle_alpha   90.00
_cell.angle_beta   90.00
_cell.angle_gamma   90.00
#
_symmetry.space_group_name_H-M   'P 1'
#
loop_
_entity.id
_entity.type
_entity.pdbx_description
1 polymer ?
#
loop_
_entity_poly.entity_id
_entity_poly.type
_entity_poly.pdbx_seq_one_letter_code
_entity_poly.pdbx_strand_id
1 'polypeptide(L)'
;MEDESSHSIKLVNFVSEQQLDEAKRTRGERIEDGTAQRDRPLYEILKENKDKKDAEFNERFKHRPPKALDEDETEFLDKLVMSRREYERQVADEEAEQLRSFQVIFYLTFFTMKKVLKLNYPYLVALG
;
A
#
# COMPACT_ATOMS: atom_id res chain seq x y z
N MET A 1 -11.63 1.47 -11.02
CA MET A 1 -10.70 0.57 -10.32
C MET A 1 -11.30 -0.81 -10.40
N GLU A 2 -10.80 -1.63 -11.32
CA GLU A 2 -11.00 -3.09 -11.34
C GLU A 2 -9.99 -3.61 -12.39
N ASP A 3 -8.78 -3.92 -11.92
CA ASP A 3 -7.78 -4.63 -12.72
C ASP A 3 -8.19 -6.11 -12.79
N GLU A 4 -9.08 -6.39 -13.73
CA GLU A 4 -9.42 -7.74 -14.15
C GLU A 4 -8.19 -8.44 -14.76
N SER A 5 -7.96 -9.65 -14.27
CA SER A 5 -6.74 -10.41 -14.50
C SER A 5 -6.55 -10.78 -15.98
N SER A 6 -5.75 -10.01 -16.70
CA SER A 6 -5.28 -10.38 -18.04
C SER A 6 -4.15 -11.42 -17.93
N HIS A 7 -4.49 -12.64 -17.52
CA HIS A 7 -3.64 -13.80 -17.82
C HIS A 7 -3.64 -13.97 -19.34
N SER A 8 -2.71 -13.28 -20.01
CA SER A 8 -2.50 -13.43 -21.45
C SER A 8 -2.25 -14.90 -21.74
N ILE A 9 -3.21 -15.57 -22.38
CA ILE A 9 -3.05 -16.91 -22.89
C ILE A 9 -1.82 -16.88 -23.79
N LYS A 10 -0.71 -17.48 -23.33
CA LYS A 10 0.51 -17.58 -24.15
C LYS A 10 0.19 -18.51 -25.31
N LEU A 11 -0.15 -17.91 -26.44
CA LEU A 11 -0.20 -18.58 -27.73
C LEU A 11 1.19 -19.17 -27.97
N VAL A 12 1.29 -20.49 -27.78
CA VAL A 12 2.51 -21.23 -28.10
C VAL A 12 2.46 -21.59 -29.58
N ASN A 13 3.48 -21.17 -30.33
CA ASN A 13 3.63 -21.57 -31.71
C ASN A 13 4.14 -23.02 -31.74
N PHE A 14 3.28 -23.95 -32.17
CA PHE A 14 3.69 -25.34 -32.37
C PHE A 14 4.54 -25.43 -33.64
N VAL A 15 5.75 -25.96 -33.48
CA VAL A 15 6.72 -26.18 -34.57
C VAL A 15 6.75 -27.67 -34.87
N SER A 16 6.78 -28.05 -36.16
CA SER A 16 6.88 -29.46 -36.54
C SER A 16 8.28 -30.02 -36.24
N GLU A 17 8.40 -31.33 -36.11
CA GLU A 17 9.69 -32.00 -35.84
C GLU A 17 10.76 -31.68 -36.89
N GLN A 18 10.37 -31.64 -38.17
CA GLN A 18 11.27 -31.29 -39.27
C GLN A 18 11.77 -29.84 -39.18
N GLN A 19 10.88 -28.90 -38.85
CA GLN A 19 11.25 -27.50 -38.65
C GLN A 19 12.16 -27.32 -37.42
N LEU A 20 11.94 -28.13 -36.38
CA LEU A 20 12.78 -28.13 -35.19
C LEU A 20 14.20 -28.62 -35.53
N ASP A 21 14.34 -29.67 -36.35
CA ASP A 21 15.64 -30.20 -36.74
C ASP A 21 16.39 -29.29 -37.72
N GLU A 22 15.70 -28.62 -38.63
CA GLU A 22 16.27 -27.55 -39.47
C GLU A 22 16.70 -26.34 -38.63
N ALA A 23 15.90 -25.94 -37.64
CA ALA A 23 16.25 -24.86 -36.72
C ALA A 23 17.48 -25.22 -35.88
N LYS A 24 17.59 -26.47 -35.39
CA LYS A 24 18.79 -26.95 -34.69
C LYS A 24 20.02 -26.94 -35.61
N ARG A 25 19.86 -27.31 -36.88
CA ARG A 25 20.96 -27.38 -37.86
C ARG A 25 21.44 -25.99 -38.31
N THR A 26 20.54 -25.02 -38.44
CA THR A 26 20.85 -23.65 -38.89
C THR A 26 21.38 -22.76 -37.78
N ARG A 27 20.91 -22.94 -36.54
CA ARG A 27 21.32 -22.13 -35.38
C ARG A 27 22.70 -22.51 -34.82
N GLY A 28 23.18 -23.71 -35.12
CA GLY A 28 24.46 -24.23 -34.63
C GLY A 28 24.39 -24.73 -33.18
N GLU A 29 25.41 -25.48 -32.77
CA GLU A 29 25.52 -26.10 -31.45
C GLU A 29 25.71 -25.03 -30.37
N ARG A 30 24.62 -24.61 -29.73
CA ARG A 30 24.66 -23.59 -28.68
C ARG A 30 24.59 -24.25 -27.30
N ILE A 31 25.64 -24.00 -26.52
CA ILE A 31 25.82 -24.28 -25.09
C ILE A 31 24.59 -23.90 -24.24
N GLU A 32 23.79 -22.94 -24.68
CA GLU A 32 22.69 -22.36 -23.92
C GLU A 32 21.34 -23.08 -24.13
N ASP A 33 21.18 -23.83 -25.23
CA ASP A 33 19.93 -24.51 -25.62
C ASP A 33 19.94 -26.02 -25.35
N GLY A 34 21.02 -26.57 -24.78
CA GLY A 34 21.12 -27.98 -24.39
C GLY A 34 21.27 -28.98 -25.55
N THR A 35 21.43 -28.50 -26.78
CA THR A 35 21.64 -29.29 -28.00
C THR A 35 23.10 -29.71 -28.23
N ALA A 36 24.01 -29.29 -27.35
CA ALA A 36 25.43 -29.62 -27.42
C ALA A 36 25.79 -30.84 -26.58
N GLN A 37 26.58 -31.77 -27.12
CA GLN A 37 27.09 -32.90 -26.35
C GLN A 37 28.16 -32.38 -25.38
N ARG A 38 27.98 -32.64 -24.08
CA ARG A 38 28.83 -32.05 -23.03
C ARG A 38 29.50 -33.10 -22.17
N ASP A 39 30.73 -32.80 -21.79
CA ASP A 39 31.53 -33.57 -20.83
C ASP A 39 31.05 -33.41 -19.37
N ARG A 40 30.11 -32.49 -19.11
CA ARG A 40 29.56 -32.17 -17.78
C ARG A 40 28.06 -32.48 -17.70
N PRO A 41 27.55 -32.93 -16.55
CA PRO A 41 26.15 -33.30 -16.39
C PRO A 41 25.23 -32.09 -16.57
N LEU A 42 24.11 -32.29 -17.27
CA LEU A 42 23.14 -31.25 -17.64
C LEU A 42 22.62 -30.44 -16.43
N TYR A 43 22.47 -31.08 -15.27
CA TYR A 43 22.02 -30.46 -14.04
C TYR A 43 22.93 -29.31 -13.58
N GLU A 44 24.25 -29.48 -13.65
CA GLU A 44 25.21 -28.45 -13.21
C GLU A 44 25.13 -27.22 -14.10
N ILE A 45 25.00 -27.41 -15.41
CA ILE A 45 24.90 -26.29 -16.36
C ILE A 45 23.58 -25.54 -16.22
N LEU A 46 22.47 -26.27 -16.05
CA LEU A 46 21.17 -25.64 -15.83
C LEU A 46 21.17 -24.85 -14.52
N LYS A 47 21.84 -25.37 -13.49
CA LYS A 47 22.04 -24.67 -12.22
C LYS A 47 22.90 -23.43 -12.38
N GLU A 48 24.06 -23.53 -13.04
CA GLU A 48 24.94 -22.39 -13.33
C GLU A 48 24.24 -21.31 -14.17
N ASN A 49 23.47 -21.70 -15.20
CA ASN A 49 22.72 -20.75 -16.03
C ASN A 49 21.58 -20.09 -15.27
N LYS A 50 20.91 -20.84 -14.39
CA LYS A 50 19.88 -20.30 -13.50
C LYS A 50 20.51 -19.30 -12.53
N ASP A 51 21.56 -19.70 -11.84
CA ASP A 51 22.27 -18.86 -10.88
C ASP A 51 22.84 -17.60 -11.55
N LYS A 52 23.34 -17.71 -12.79
CA LYS A 52 23.79 -16.57 -13.60
C LYS A 52 22.65 -15.63 -13.99
N LYS A 53 21.51 -16.15 -14.47
CA LYS A 53 20.34 -15.32 -14.80
C LYS A 53 19.73 -14.67 -13.56
N ASP A 54 19.67 -15.40 -12.45
CA ASP A 54 19.19 -14.90 -11.17
C ASP A 54 20.14 -13.81 -10.62
N ALA A 55 21.46 -13.98 -10.78
CA ALA A 55 22.45 -12.96 -10.42
C ALA A 55 22.34 -11.71 -11.31
N GLU A 56 22.29 -11.85 -12.63
CA GLU A 56 22.14 -10.74 -13.58
C GLU A 56 20.82 -9.97 -13.37
N PHE A 57 19.75 -10.70 -13.04
CA PHE A 57 18.47 -10.10 -12.67
C PHE A 57 18.58 -9.34 -11.35
N ASN A 58 19.13 -9.97 -10.31
CA ASN A 58 19.25 -9.37 -8.98
C ASN A 58 20.19 -8.14 -8.97
N GLU A 59 21.26 -8.16 -9.77
CA GLU A 59 22.16 -6.99 -9.95
C GLU A 59 21.44 -5.80 -10.64
N ARG A 60 20.56 -6.05 -11.61
CA ARG A 60 19.75 -5.00 -12.28
C ARG A 60 18.73 -4.29 -11.37
N PHE A 61 18.38 -4.88 -10.23
CA PHE A 61 17.47 -4.28 -9.25
C PHE A 61 18.19 -3.75 -8.00
N LYS A 62 19.39 -4.23 -7.69
CA LYS A 62 20.20 -3.75 -6.55
C LYS A 62 20.78 -2.35 -6.73
N HIS A 63 21.04 -1.92 -7.97
CA HIS A 63 21.67 -0.63 -8.26
C HIS A 63 20.71 0.46 -8.74
N ARG A 64 19.40 0.21 -8.74
CA ARG A 64 18.47 1.34 -8.84
C ARG A 64 18.43 1.99 -7.46
N PRO A 65 18.76 3.29 -7.34
CA PRO A 65 18.40 4.04 -6.15
C PRO A 65 16.93 3.72 -5.81
N PRO A 66 16.55 3.62 -4.52
CA PRO A 66 15.14 3.47 -4.17
C PRO A 66 14.37 4.49 -4.99
N LYS A 67 13.41 4.03 -5.81
CA LYS A 67 12.69 4.88 -6.74
C LYS A 67 12.10 6.00 -5.88
N ALA A 68 12.66 7.20 -6.01
CA ALA A 68 12.12 8.36 -5.32
C ALA A 68 10.67 8.47 -5.76
N LEU A 69 9.79 8.78 -4.80
CA LEU A 69 8.41 9.11 -5.13
C LEU A 69 8.45 10.14 -6.26
N ASP A 70 7.73 9.87 -7.34
CA ASP A 70 7.64 10.86 -8.41
C ASP A 70 6.86 12.10 -7.92
N GLU A 71 6.92 13.18 -8.68
CA GLU A 71 6.35 14.46 -8.26
C GLU A 71 4.83 14.33 -7.98
N ASP A 72 4.14 13.49 -8.75
CA ASP A 72 2.71 13.18 -8.59
C ASP A 72 2.45 12.35 -7.31
N GLU A 73 3.29 11.35 -7.02
CA GLU A 73 3.19 10.53 -5.82
C GLU A 73 3.46 11.36 -4.55
N THR A 74 4.42 12.29 -4.58
CA THR A 74 4.66 13.21 -3.45
C THR A 74 3.50 14.18 -3.23
N GLU A 75 2.95 14.75 -4.30
CA GLU A 75 1.81 15.66 -4.22
C GLU A 75 0.55 14.95 -3.69
N PHE A 76 0.36 13.68 -4.08
CA PHE A 76 -0.71 12.85 -3.55
C PHE A 76 -0.59 12.66 -2.02
N LEU A 77 0.60 12.33 -1.53
CA LEU A 77 0.84 12.16 -0.09
C LEU A 77 0.64 13.47 0.67
N ASP A 78 1.10 14.60 0.12
CA ASP A 78 0.87 15.92 0.72
C ASP A 78 -0.61 16.27 0.78
N LYS A 79 -1.37 16.04 -0.30
CA LYS A 79 -2.83 16.22 -0.32
C LYS A 79 -3.52 15.34 0.71
N LEU A 80 -3.09 14.08 0.85
CA LEU A 80 -3.65 13.15 1.83
C LEU A 80 -3.39 13.63 3.27
N VAL A 81 -2.17 14.07 3.57
CA VAL A 81 -1.80 14.61 4.88
C VAL A 81 -2.59 15.87 5.20
N MET A 82 -2.73 16.78 4.23
CA MET A 82 -3.50 18.01 4.38
C MET A 82 -4.98 17.73 4.63
N SER A 83 -5.59 16.84 3.84
CA SER A 83 -6.98 16.42 4.02
C SER A 83 -7.23 15.79 5.39
N ARG A 84 -6.34 14.90 5.83
CA ARG A 84 -6.42 14.30 7.17
C ARG A 84 -6.35 15.36 8.27
N ARG A 85 -5.42 16.31 8.15
CA ARG A 85 -5.25 17.40 9.13
C ARG A 85 -6.47 18.32 9.18
N GLU A 86 -7.07 18.61 8.04
CA GLU A 86 -8.30 19.41 7.96
C GLU A 86 -9.48 18.69 8.60
N TYR A 87 -9.61 17.38 8.37
CA TYR A 87 -10.62 16.56 9.02
C TYR A 87 -10.44 16.53 10.54
N GLU A 88 -9.22 16.28 11.02
CA GLU A 88 -8.90 16.30 12.45
C GLU A 88 -9.19 17.67 13.09
N ARG A 89 -8.95 18.77 12.37
CA ARG A 89 -9.32 20.12 12.83
C ARG A 89 -10.84 20.29 12.93
N GLN A 90 -11.59 19.88 11.92
CA GLN A 90 -13.06 19.99 11.93
C GLN A 90 -13.66 19.22 13.10
N VAL A 91 -13.19 17.99 13.35
CA VAL A 91 -13.63 17.18 14.49
C VAL A 91 -13.31 17.87 15.82
N ALA A 92 -12.10 18.42 15.97
CA ALA A 92 -11.72 19.13 17.19
C ALA A 92 -12.57 20.40 17.43
N ASP A 93 -12.91 21.13 16.37
CA ASP A 93 -13.76 22.32 16.45
C ASP A 93 -15.20 21.94 16.83
N GLU A 94 -15.76 20.90 16.21
CA GLU A 94 -17.10 20.37 16.55
C GLU A 94 -17.17 19.87 18.00
N GLU A 95 -16.17 19.11 18.46
CA GLU A 95 -16.08 18.67 19.86
C GLU A 95 -16.02 19.85 20.83
N ALA A 96 -15.24 20.89 20.51
CA ALA A 96 -15.12 22.09 21.34
C ALA A 96 -16.46 22.84 21.44
N GLU A 97 -17.22 22.94 20.35
CA GLU A 97 -18.56 23.53 20.36
C GLU A 97 -19.55 22.72 21.20
N GLN A 98 -19.55 21.40 21.03
CA GLN A 98 -20.39 20.50 21.82
C GLN A 98 -20.09 20.62 23.32
N LEU A 99 -18.82 20.62 23.72
CA LEU A 99 -18.41 20.81 25.11
C LEU A 99 -18.86 22.16 25.67
N ARG A 100 -18.75 23.24 24.89
CA ARG A 100 -19.25 24.56 25.31
C ARG A 100 -20.76 24.55 25.51
N SER A 101 -21.51 23.98 24.59
CA SER A 101 -22.97 23.87 24.70
C SER A 101 -23.37 23.09 25.95
N PHE A 102 -22.68 21.98 26.21
CA PHE A 102 -22.92 21.15 27.39
C PHE A 102 -22.62 21.92 28.67
N GLN A 103 -21.50 22.64 28.74
CA GLN A 103 -21.17 23.47 29.89
C GLN A 103 -22.24 24.54 30.14
N VAL A 104 -22.70 25.24 29.11
CA VAL A 104 -23.76 26.26 29.24
C VAL A 104 -25.05 25.65 29.79
N ILE A 105 -25.48 24.51 29.24
CA ILE A 105 -26.68 23.79 29.70
C ILE A 105 -26.50 23.33 31.16
N PHE A 106 -25.33 22.78 31.49
CA PHE A 106 -25.01 22.34 32.84
C PHE A 106 -25.06 23.50 33.84
N TYR A 107 -24.43 24.64 33.52
CA TYR A 107 -24.48 25.81 34.38
C TYR A 107 -25.90 26.38 34.53
N LEU A 108 -26.68 26.41 33.45
CA LEU A 108 -28.06 26.90 33.49
C LEU A 108 -28.94 25.99 34.35
N THR A 109 -28.88 24.67 34.15
CA THR A 109 -29.66 23.69 34.94
C THR A 109 -29.24 23.70 36.41
N PHE A 110 -27.93 23.78 36.70
CA PHE A 110 -27.43 23.91 38.06
C PHE A 110 -27.93 25.20 38.73
N PHE A 111 -27.85 26.33 38.01
CA PHE A 111 -28.30 27.62 38.52
C PHE A 111 -29.81 27.64 38.78
N THR A 112 -30.62 27.12 37.86
CA THR A 112 -32.08 27.04 38.03
C THR A 112 -32.45 26.12 39.19
N MET A 113 -31.81 24.95 39.32
CA MET A 113 -32.01 24.05 40.46
C MET A 113 -31.65 24.71 41.78
N LYS A 114 -30.51 25.40 41.85
CA LYS A 114 -30.10 26.15 43.05
C LYS A 114 -31.09 27.26 43.41
N LYS A 115 -31.62 27.97 42.39
CA LYS A 115 -32.64 29.01 42.59
C LYS A 115 -33.95 28.42 43.10
N VAL A 116 -34.42 27.31 42.53
CA VAL A 116 -35.62 26.58 42.98
C VAL A 116 -35.46 26.10 44.42
N LEU A 117 -34.31 25.51 44.76
CA LEU A 117 -34.04 25.05 46.12
C LEU A 117 -34.06 26.20 47.14
N LYS A 118 -33.44 27.34 46.80
CA LYS A 118 -33.44 28.54 47.66
C LYS A 118 -34.83 29.14 47.84
N LEU A 119 -35.69 29.06 46.82
CA LEU A 119 -37.08 29.54 46.89
C LEU A 119 -37.98 28.59 47.70
N ASN A 120 -37.80 27.27 47.57
CA ASN A 120 -38.64 26.27 48.23
C ASN A 120 -38.22 25.98 49.69
N TYR A 121 -36.93 26.18 50.01
CA TYR A 121 -36.37 25.95 51.34
C TYR A 121 -35.53 27.14 51.84
N PRO A 122 -36.14 28.33 52.04
CA PRO A 122 -35.40 29.54 52.37
C PRO A 122 -34.67 29.47 53.73
N TYR A 123 -35.18 28.67 54.67
CA TYR A 123 -34.64 28.55 56.04
C TYR A 123 -33.47 27.55 56.16
N LEU A 124 -33.27 26.66 55.18
CA LEU A 124 -32.19 25.66 55.18
C LEU A 124 -30.85 26.25 54.68
N VAL A 125 -30.90 27.33 53.92
CA VAL A 125 -29.71 28.01 53.34
C VAL A 125 -29.16 29.11 54.26
N ALA A 126 -29.93 29.53 55.28
CA ALA A 126 -29.56 30.62 56.20
C ALA A 126 -28.76 30.18 57.44
N LEU A 127 -28.49 28.87 57.60
CA LEU A 127 -27.85 28.28 58.78
C LEU A 127 -26.43 27.73 58.51
N GLY A 128 -25.79 28.13 57.40
CA GLY A 128 -24.41 27.76 57.06
C GLY A 128 -23.56 28.96 56.72
#